data_AF-W0VCB0-F1
#
_entry.id   AF-W0VCB0-F1
#
_cell.length_a   1.000
_cell.length_b   1.000
_cell.length_c   1.000
_cell.angle_alpha   90.00
_cell.angle_beta   90.00
_cell.angle_gamma   90.00
#
_symmetry.space_group_name_H-M   'P 1'
#
loop_
_entity.id
_entity.type
_entity.pdbx_description
1 polymer ?
#
loop_
_entity_poly.entity_id
_entity_poly.type
_entity_poly.pdbx_seq_one_letter_code
_entity_poly.pdbx_strand_id
1 'polypeptide(L)'
;MIHEGPMKALPILLLLFYSHSALAANYCDSPQWSIVHNKSYDDVLKIAKARDRIIDVECSFTDAIVGIMNDEIGIDHYTGSLLIADHRDERFVVTSRVGAYTIFTYRYNDKRLLQFAMKDHSWAEGEEFQAGAYKITGVKEFKSQTGFPVKLLVAQTFQFYGPK
;
A
#
# COMPACT_ATOMS: atom_id res chain seq x y z
N MET A 1 67.30 9.31 45.35
CA MET A 1 65.90 9.55 45.72
C MET A 1 65.15 9.80 44.43
N ILE A 2 64.32 8.84 44.04
CA ILE A 2 63.57 8.85 42.79
C ILE A 2 62.16 9.34 43.13
N HIS A 3 61.74 10.47 42.56
CA HIS A 3 60.36 10.93 42.65
C HIS A 3 59.69 10.65 41.31
N GLU A 4 59.00 9.51 41.22
CA GLU A 4 58.08 9.21 40.14
C GLU A 4 56.73 9.88 40.45
N GLY A 5 56.34 10.86 39.64
CA GLY A 5 55.01 11.43 39.65
C GLY A 5 54.07 10.62 38.75
N PRO A 6 52.79 10.42 39.12
CA PRO A 6 51.90 9.55 38.37
C PRO A 6 51.45 10.20 37.06
N MET A 7 51.56 9.44 35.97
CA MET A 7 50.92 9.71 34.69
C MET A 7 49.41 9.88 34.87
N LYS A 8 48.85 10.97 34.34
CA LYS A 8 47.44 11.09 34.04
C LYS A 8 47.27 11.13 32.52
N ALA A 9 47.37 9.96 31.89
CA ALA A 9 46.82 9.75 30.57
C ALA A 9 45.29 9.68 30.73
N LEU A 10 44.61 10.73 30.29
CA LEU A 10 43.15 10.77 30.21
C LEU A 10 42.75 9.93 28.98
N PRO A 11 42.05 8.78 29.10
CA PRO A 11 41.46 8.17 27.94
C PRO A 11 40.24 9.01 27.60
N ILE A 12 40.34 9.80 26.52
CA ILE A 12 39.18 10.34 25.82
C ILE A 12 38.43 9.11 25.30
N LEU A 13 37.47 8.67 26.09
CA LEU A 13 36.52 7.62 25.78
C LEU A 13 35.84 8.02 24.48
N LEU A 14 36.17 7.30 23.40
CA LEU A 14 35.49 7.39 22.12
C LEU A 14 33.98 7.19 22.38
N LEU A 15 33.24 8.29 22.38
CA LEU A 15 31.81 8.30 22.05
C LEU A 15 31.72 8.02 20.55
N LEU A 16 31.99 6.76 20.19
CA LEU A 16 31.60 6.22 18.89
C LEU A 16 30.08 6.25 18.87
N PHE A 17 29.59 7.23 18.14
CA PHE A 17 28.26 7.35 17.57
C PHE A 17 27.68 5.97 17.20
N TYR A 18 26.99 5.34 18.13
CA TYR A 18 25.86 4.49 17.78
C TYR A 18 24.71 5.42 17.40
N SER A 19 24.89 6.13 16.28
CA SER A 19 23.75 6.51 15.46
C SER A 19 23.16 5.18 15.02
N HIS A 20 22.25 4.61 15.80
CA HIS A 20 21.24 3.75 15.22
C HIS A 20 20.62 4.63 14.16
N SER A 21 20.97 4.39 12.90
CA SER A 21 20.18 4.86 11.78
C SER A 21 18.76 4.53 12.18
N ALA A 22 17.95 5.55 12.46
CA ALA A 22 16.53 5.36 12.64
C ALA A 22 16.09 4.78 11.30
N LEU A 23 16.01 3.44 11.23
CA LEU A 23 15.45 2.74 10.09
C LEU A 23 14.03 3.27 10.04
N ALA A 24 13.79 4.19 9.10
CA ALA A 24 12.46 4.70 8.85
C ALA A 24 11.57 3.46 8.70
N ALA A 25 10.58 3.32 9.59
CA ALA A 25 9.72 2.16 9.58
C ALA A 25 9.08 2.06 8.18
N ASN A 26 9.25 0.91 7.54
CA ASN A 26 8.67 0.64 6.23
C ASN A 26 7.17 0.85 6.34
N TYR A 27 6.63 1.75 5.51
CA TYR A 27 5.24 2.11 5.60
C TYR A 27 4.33 0.93 5.28
N CYS A 28 4.56 0.27 4.14
CA CYS A 28 3.86 -0.96 3.75
C CYS A 28 4.87 -2.04 3.34
N ASP A 29 4.47 -3.30 3.52
CA ASP A 29 5.22 -4.47 3.06
C ASP A 29 5.05 -4.70 1.55
N SER A 30 5.64 -3.80 0.77
CA SER A 30 5.65 -3.86 -0.69
C SER A 30 6.93 -4.56 -1.19
N PRO A 31 6.87 -5.30 -2.30
CA PRO A 31 8.02 -6.02 -2.83
C PRO A 31 9.08 -5.08 -3.41
N GLN A 32 10.32 -5.57 -3.56
CA GLN A 32 11.47 -4.76 -3.98
C GLN A 32 11.31 -4.04 -5.33
N TRP A 33 10.49 -4.58 -6.23
CA TRP A 33 10.20 -3.96 -7.52
C TRP A 33 9.18 -2.81 -7.42
N SER A 34 8.49 -2.68 -6.29
CA SER A 34 7.57 -1.59 -6.04
C SER A 34 8.32 -0.30 -5.72
N ILE A 35 7.91 0.79 -6.34
CA ILE A 35 8.44 2.13 -6.07
C ILE A 35 8.21 2.61 -4.63
N VAL A 36 7.29 2.00 -3.87
CA VAL A 36 7.06 2.36 -2.46
C VAL A 36 7.83 1.46 -1.50
N HIS A 37 8.64 0.54 -2.02
CA HIS A 37 9.48 -0.34 -1.22
C HIS A 37 10.46 0.44 -0.35
N ASN A 38 10.54 0.06 0.93
CA ASN A 38 11.44 0.66 1.91
C ASN A 38 11.30 2.19 2.01
N LYS A 39 10.05 2.69 1.91
CA LYS A 39 9.72 4.11 2.05
C LYS A 39 8.86 4.35 3.28
N SER A 40 9.04 5.53 3.88
CA SER A 40 8.14 6.05 4.91
C SER A 40 6.83 6.54 4.30
N TYR A 41 5.81 6.75 5.14
CA TYR A 41 4.55 7.37 4.73
C TYR A 41 4.78 8.71 4.04
N ASP A 42 5.58 9.59 4.65
CA ASP A 42 5.86 10.93 4.14
C ASP A 42 6.56 10.89 2.78
N ASP A 43 7.49 9.95 2.59
CA ASP A 43 8.17 9.78 1.30
C ASP A 43 7.19 9.34 0.20
N VAL A 44 6.33 8.36 0.50
CA VAL A 44 5.31 7.92 -0.47
C VAL A 44 4.36 9.06 -0.79
N LEU A 45 3.81 9.73 0.23
CA LEU A 45 2.86 10.82 0.04
C LEU A 45 3.46 11.96 -0.77
N LYS A 46 4.73 12.30 -0.52
CA LYS A 46 5.48 13.30 -1.30
C LYS A 46 5.61 12.89 -2.76
N ILE A 47 6.02 11.64 -3.03
CA ILE A 47 6.14 11.10 -4.38
C ILE A 47 4.76 11.11 -5.09
N ALA A 48 3.71 10.70 -4.38
CA ALA A 48 2.34 10.65 -4.85
C ALA A 48 1.80 12.04 -5.24
N LYS A 49 1.96 13.02 -4.36
CA LYS A 49 1.53 14.41 -4.59
C LYS A 49 2.30 15.11 -5.71
N ALA A 50 3.54 14.71 -5.97
CA ALA A 50 4.31 15.24 -7.09
C ALA A 50 3.77 14.78 -8.46
N ARG A 51 3.04 13.65 -8.51
CA ARG A 51 2.50 13.06 -9.73
C ARG A 51 1.04 13.39 -10.00
N ASP A 52 0.22 13.45 -8.95
CA ASP A 52 -1.23 13.63 -9.08
C ASP A 52 -1.79 14.27 -7.78
N ARG A 53 -3.06 14.64 -7.79
CA ARG A 53 -3.80 15.14 -6.63
C ARG A 53 -4.15 14.00 -5.69
N ILE A 54 -3.14 13.49 -4.98
CA ILE A 54 -3.30 12.47 -3.94
C ILE A 54 -3.52 13.14 -2.60
N ILE A 55 -4.61 12.78 -1.92
CA ILE A 55 -4.97 13.37 -0.62
C ILE A 55 -4.30 12.64 0.52
N ASP A 56 -4.24 11.31 0.43
CA ASP A 56 -3.71 10.41 1.46
C ASP A 56 -3.14 9.14 0.85
N VAL A 57 -2.41 8.38 1.65
CA VAL A 57 -1.87 7.07 1.32
C VAL A 57 -2.28 6.09 2.41
N GLU A 58 -2.72 4.90 2.02
CA GLU A 58 -2.99 3.81 2.96
C GLU A 58 -2.35 2.50 2.48
N CYS A 59 -1.99 1.65 3.44
CA CYS A 59 -1.48 0.32 3.16
C CYS A 59 -2.63 -0.68 3.07
N SER A 60 -2.48 -1.60 2.12
CA SER A 60 -3.31 -2.78 1.91
C SER A 60 -4.73 -2.51 1.41
N PHE A 61 -5.06 -3.12 0.27
CA PHE A 61 -6.46 -3.22 -0.20
C PHE A 61 -7.29 -4.10 0.72
N THR A 62 -6.71 -5.20 1.21
CA THR A 62 -7.37 -6.12 2.13
C THR A 62 -7.83 -5.38 3.38
N ASP A 63 -6.94 -4.63 4.03
CA ASP A 63 -7.26 -3.93 5.28
C ASP A 63 -8.30 -2.82 5.03
N ALA A 64 -8.14 -2.04 3.95
CA ALA A 64 -9.11 -1.00 3.57
C ALA A 64 -10.52 -1.57 3.36
N ILE A 65 -10.65 -2.66 2.60
CA ILE A 65 -11.96 -3.30 2.32
C ILE A 65 -12.54 -3.92 3.59
N VAL A 66 -11.71 -4.53 4.46
CA VAL A 66 -12.17 -5.07 5.74
C VAL A 66 -12.70 -3.96 6.64
N GLY A 67 -12.01 -2.81 6.73
CA GLY A 67 -12.47 -1.65 7.48
C GLY A 67 -13.80 -1.11 6.96
N ILE A 68 -13.99 -1.06 5.64
CA ILE A 68 -15.27 -0.68 5.02
C ILE A 68 -16.37 -1.67 5.39
N MET A 69 -16.12 -2.98 5.28
CA MET A 69 -17.11 -4.03 5.57
C MET A 69 -17.52 -4.08 7.05
N ASN A 70 -16.63 -3.68 7.95
CA ASN A 70 -16.90 -3.60 9.38
C ASN A 70 -17.53 -2.24 9.78
N ASP A 71 -17.85 -1.37 8.81
CA ASP A 71 -18.37 0.00 9.03
C ASP A 71 -17.44 0.90 9.87
N GLU A 72 -16.13 0.62 9.87
CA GLU A 72 -15.13 1.42 10.58
C GLU A 72 -14.80 2.70 9.82
N ILE A 73 -14.76 2.62 8.49
CA ILE A 73 -14.42 3.72 7.58
C ILE A 73 -15.39 3.68 6.39
N GLY A 74 -16.03 4.82 6.08
CA GLY A 74 -16.92 4.90 4.92
C GLY A 74 -16.17 4.73 3.60
N ILE A 75 -16.73 3.97 2.66
CA ILE A 75 -16.09 3.66 1.36
C ILE A 75 -15.63 4.90 0.58
N ASP A 76 -16.36 6.02 0.69
CA ASP A 76 -16.04 7.26 -0.01
C ASP A 76 -14.77 7.94 0.52
N HIS A 77 -14.33 7.61 1.75
CA HIS A 77 -13.12 8.15 2.39
C HIS A 77 -11.87 7.98 1.54
N TYR A 78 -11.78 6.86 0.83
CA TYR A 78 -10.62 6.50 0.03
C TYR A 78 -10.55 7.24 -1.32
N THR A 79 -11.56 8.02 -1.70
CA THR A 79 -11.57 8.69 -3.00
C THR A 79 -10.46 9.72 -3.10
N GLY A 80 -9.55 9.56 -4.07
CA GLY A 80 -8.37 10.41 -4.23
C GLY A 80 -7.16 9.95 -3.40
N SER A 81 -7.31 8.89 -2.61
CA SER A 81 -6.20 8.27 -1.88
C SER A 81 -5.42 7.31 -2.77
N LEU A 82 -4.20 7.02 -2.34
CA LEU A 82 -3.36 5.98 -2.91
C LEU A 82 -3.39 4.76 -1.99
N LEU A 83 -3.93 3.63 -2.47
CA LEU A 83 -3.80 2.36 -1.78
C LEU A 83 -2.55 1.64 -2.28
N ILE A 84 -1.67 1.29 -1.35
CA ILE A 84 -0.50 0.46 -1.63
C ILE A 84 -0.89 -0.99 -1.39
N ALA A 85 -1.01 -1.73 -2.48
CA ALA A 85 -1.13 -3.17 -2.46
C ALA A 85 0.14 -3.79 -1.87
N ASP A 86 -0.01 -4.56 -0.79
CA ASP A 86 1.09 -5.32 -0.17
C ASP A 86 1.09 -6.77 -0.68
N HIS A 87 2.00 -7.61 -0.16
CA HIS A 87 2.06 -9.03 -0.54
C HIS A 87 0.76 -9.82 -0.27
N ARG A 88 -0.10 -9.38 0.65
CA ARG A 88 -1.38 -10.06 0.95
C ARG A 88 -2.40 -9.77 -0.14
N ASP A 89 -2.30 -8.62 -0.79
CA ASP A 89 -3.23 -8.20 -1.84
C ASP A 89 -2.98 -8.92 -3.17
N GLU A 90 -1.85 -9.60 -3.33
CA GLU A 90 -1.59 -10.47 -4.50
C GLU A 90 -2.57 -11.66 -4.57
N ARG A 91 -3.33 -11.92 -3.49
CA ARG A 91 -4.38 -12.95 -3.44
C ARG A 91 -5.67 -12.55 -4.17
N PHE A 92 -5.83 -11.28 -4.53
CA PHE A 92 -6.94 -10.86 -5.38
C PHE A 92 -6.71 -11.35 -6.80
N VAL A 93 -7.74 -11.95 -7.41
CA VAL A 93 -7.67 -12.40 -8.81
C VAL A 93 -8.78 -11.77 -9.63
N VAL A 94 -8.54 -11.61 -10.92
CA VAL A 94 -9.59 -11.21 -11.86
C VAL A 94 -10.66 -12.28 -11.94
N THR A 95 -11.91 -11.89 -11.73
CA THR A 95 -13.07 -12.81 -11.76
C THR A 95 -14.12 -12.44 -12.78
N SER A 96 -14.21 -11.17 -13.17
CA SER A 96 -15.19 -10.72 -14.16
C SER A 96 -14.85 -9.36 -14.74
N ARG A 97 -15.55 -9.00 -15.82
CA ARG A 97 -15.53 -7.66 -16.41
C ARG A 97 -16.95 -7.11 -16.51
N VAL A 98 -17.14 -5.86 -16.13
CA VAL A 98 -18.42 -5.16 -16.19
C VAL A 98 -18.23 -3.79 -16.84
N GLY A 99 -18.65 -3.66 -18.10
CA GLY A 99 -18.38 -2.46 -18.89
C GLY A 99 -16.87 -2.21 -19.00
N ALA A 100 -16.40 -1.01 -18.66
CA ALA A 100 -14.99 -0.62 -18.68
C ALA A 100 -14.18 -1.02 -17.43
N TYR A 101 -14.69 -1.95 -16.61
CA TYR A 101 -14.10 -2.30 -15.31
C TYR A 101 -13.79 -3.79 -15.23
N THR A 102 -12.62 -4.11 -14.68
CA THR A 102 -12.23 -5.47 -14.28
C THR A 102 -12.45 -5.62 -12.77
N ILE A 103 -13.08 -6.71 -12.35
CA ILE A 103 -13.40 -6.97 -10.93
C ILE A 103 -12.37 -7.96 -10.37
N PHE A 104 -11.67 -7.49 -9.35
CA PHE A 104 -10.74 -8.28 -8.55
C PHE A 104 -11.43 -8.77 -7.29
N THR A 105 -11.21 -10.04 -6.96
CA THR A 105 -11.88 -10.70 -5.85
C THR A 105 -10.88 -11.53 -5.04
N TYR A 106 -10.99 -11.46 -3.72
CA TYR A 106 -10.25 -12.31 -2.78
C TYR A 106 -11.22 -12.95 -1.76
N ARG A 107 -11.20 -14.28 -1.67
CA ARG A 107 -11.94 -15.03 -0.64
C ARG A 107 -11.16 -15.02 0.67
N TYR A 108 -11.47 -14.05 1.54
CA TYR A 108 -10.79 -13.88 2.81
C TYR A 108 -11.06 -15.04 3.78
N ASN A 109 -12.29 -15.57 3.77
CA ASN A 109 -12.68 -16.81 4.45
C ASN A 109 -13.97 -17.36 3.84
N ASP A 110 -14.51 -18.44 4.39
CA ASP A 110 -15.75 -19.07 3.91
C ASP A 110 -16.97 -18.14 3.88
N LYS A 111 -16.93 -17.03 4.63
CA LYS A 111 -18.05 -16.10 4.80
C LYS A 111 -17.81 -14.72 4.18
N ARG A 112 -16.56 -14.34 3.91
CA ARG A 112 -16.20 -12.99 3.48
C ARG A 112 -15.50 -13.00 2.12
N LEU A 113 -16.11 -12.27 1.20
CA LEU A 113 -15.58 -12.00 -0.13
C LEU A 113 -15.19 -10.52 -0.19
N LEU A 114 -13.91 -10.24 -0.46
CA LEU A 114 -13.41 -8.89 -0.64
C LEU A 114 -13.33 -8.60 -2.12
N GLN A 115 -13.72 -7.39 -2.52
CA GLN A 115 -13.77 -7.01 -3.93
C GLN A 115 -13.40 -5.54 -4.14
N PHE A 116 -12.74 -5.26 -5.26
CA PHE A 116 -12.60 -3.91 -5.81
C PHE A 116 -12.68 -3.96 -7.33
N ALA A 117 -12.86 -2.80 -7.96
CA ALA A 117 -12.89 -2.65 -9.41
C ALA A 117 -11.64 -1.91 -9.89
N MET A 118 -11.09 -2.32 -11.02
CA MET A 118 -10.05 -1.60 -11.75
C MET A 118 -10.66 -1.03 -13.03
N LYS A 119 -10.45 0.25 -13.33
CA LYS A 119 -10.85 0.83 -14.63
C LYS A 119 -9.81 0.52 -15.71
N ASP A 120 -9.67 -0.76 -16.02
CA ASP A 120 -8.72 -1.32 -16.99
C ASP A 120 -9.21 -2.70 -17.45
N HIS A 121 -8.84 -3.14 -18.65
CA HIS A 121 -9.10 -4.47 -19.22
C HIS A 121 -7.84 -5.24 -19.59
N SER A 122 -6.65 -4.72 -19.26
CA SER A 122 -5.38 -5.36 -19.64
C SER A 122 -5.10 -6.70 -18.95
N TRP A 123 -5.87 -7.04 -17.91
CA TRP A 123 -5.72 -8.25 -17.10
C TRP A 123 -6.64 -9.38 -17.58
N ALA A 124 -6.11 -10.59 -17.70
CA ALA A 124 -6.86 -11.80 -18.03
C ALA A 124 -7.64 -12.35 -16.83
N GLU A 125 -8.68 -13.16 -17.09
CA GLU A 125 -9.39 -13.86 -16.00
C GLU A 125 -8.45 -14.83 -15.28
N GLY A 126 -8.52 -14.86 -13.95
CA GLY A 126 -7.62 -15.63 -13.10
C GLY A 126 -6.24 -15.00 -12.87
N GLU A 127 -5.92 -13.88 -13.53
CA GLU A 127 -4.67 -13.17 -13.30
C GLU A 127 -4.65 -12.57 -11.89
N GLU A 128 -3.54 -12.78 -11.18
CA GLU A 128 -3.30 -12.28 -9.84
C GLU A 128 -3.04 -10.78 -9.86
N PHE A 129 -3.54 -10.09 -8.84
CA PHE A 129 -3.23 -8.70 -8.63
C PHE A 129 -1.75 -8.55 -8.28
N GLN A 130 -1.16 -7.43 -8.65
CA GLN A 130 0.23 -7.14 -8.36
C GLN A 130 0.30 -6.20 -7.16
N ALA A 131 1.27 -6.41 -6.28
CA ALA A 131 1.57 -5.42 -5.25
C ALA A 131 1.99 -4.06 -5.85
N GLY A 132 2.03 -3.02 -5.03
CA GLY A 132 2.42 -1.68 -5.47
C GLY A 132 1.30 -0.65 -5.41
N ALA A 133 1.50 0.48 -6.08
CA ALA A 133 0.70 1.67 -5.86
C ALA A 133 -0.49 1.79 -6.82
N TYR A 134 -1.68 1.98 -6.26
CA TYR A 134 -2.93 2.12 -7.01
C TYR A 134 -3.74 3.31 -6.50
N LYS A 135 -4.14 4.17 -7.42
CA LYS A 135 -4.95 5.34 -7.11
C LYS A 135 -6.41 4.92 -7.03
N ILE A 136 -7.10 5.33 -5.97
CA ILE A 136 -8.54 5.21 -5.89
C ILE A 136 -9.17 6.43 -6.56
N THR A 137 -9.80 6.19 -7.69
CA THR A 137 -10.43 7.21 -8.53
C THR A 137 -11.86 7.55 -8.09
N GLY A 138 -12.44 6.72 -7.22
CA GLY A 138 -13.76 6.92 -6.64
C GLY A 138 -14.43 5.60 -6.27
N VAL A 139 -15.75 5.66 -6.13
CA VAL A 139 -16.60 4.51 -5.81
C VAL A 139 -17.59 4.31 -6.95
N LYS A 140 -17.89 3.05 -7.27
CA LYS A 140 -18.91 2.71 -8.26
C LYS A 140 -19.84 1.62 -7.75
N GLU A 141 -21.12 1.81 -8.03
CA GLU A 141 -22.14 0.79 -7.81
C GLU A 141 -22.24 -0.13 -9.03
N PHE A 142 -22.21 -1.43 -8.75
CA PHE A 142 -22.34 -2.51 -9.72
C PHE A 142 -23.52 -3.40 -9.33
N LYS A 143 -24.13 -4.08 -10.30
CA LYS A 143 -25.11 -5.13 -10.01
C LYS A 143 -24.38 -6.46 -9.83
N SER A 144 -24.63 -7.13 -8.72
CA SER A 144 -24.15 -8.49 -8.48
C SER A 144 -24.85 -9.49 -9.42
N GLN A 145 -24.37 -10.74 -9.42
CA GLN A 145 -25.03 -11.84 -10.13
C GLN A 145 -26.47 -12.09 -9.64
N THR A 146 -26.76 -11.78 -8.38
CA THR A 146 -28.10 -11.90 -7.77
C THR A 146 -28.96 -10.65 -7.99
N GLY A 147 -28.46 -9.65 -8.72
CA GLY A 147 -29.15 -8.41 -9.04
C GLY A 147 -29.10 -7.34 -7.95
N PHE A 148 -28.47 -7.61 -6.81
CA PHE A 148 -28.31 -6.63 -5.73
C PHE A 148 -27.16 -5.67 -6.02
N PRO A 149 -27.32 -4.36 -5.74
CA PRO A 149 -26.25 -3.40 -5.90
C PRO A 149 -25.12 -3.66 -4.90
N VAL A 150 -23.87 -3.53 -5.37
CA VAL A 150 -22.66 -3.58 -4.57
C VAL A 150 -21.81 -2.37 -4.93
N LYS A 151 -21.37 -1.62 -3.92
CA LYS A 151 -20.45 -0.48 -4.10
C LYS A 151 -19.02 -0.95 -3.94
N LEU A 152 -18.17 -0.65 -4.91
CA LEU A 152 -16.76 -1.04 -4.92
C LEU A 152 -15.86 0.18 -5.09
N LEU A 153 -14.70 0.15 -4.44
CA LEU A 153 -13.60 1.06 -4.74
C LEU A 153 -13.16 0.87 -6.19
N VAL A 154 -12.94 1.97 -6.90
CA VAL A 154 -12.43 1.97 -8.28
C VAL A 154 -10.97 2.39 -8.26
N ALA A 155 -10.09 1.41 -8.41
CA ALA A 155 -8.68 1.59 -8.57
C ALA A 155 -8.29 1.92 -10.03
N GLN A 156 -7.14 2.57 -10.16
CA GLN A 156 -6.39 2.73 -11.39
C GLN A 156 -4.91 2.51 -11.07
N THR A 157 -4.18 1.84 -11.95
CA THR A 157 -2.72 1.69 -11.82
C THR A 157 -2.06 3.07 -11.69
N PHE A 158 -1.24 3.23 -10.66
CA PHE A 158 -0.53 4.48 -10.39
C PHE A 158 0.98 4.25 -10.56
N GLN A 159 1.42 4.27 -11.83
CA GLN A 159 2.82 4.02 -12.15
C GLN A 159 3.71 5.21 -11.75
N PHE A 160 4.74 4.95 -10.94
CA PHE A 160 5.73 5.96 -10.56
C PHE A 160 7.08 5.89 -11.31
N TYR A 161 7.21 4.97 -12.29
CA TYR A 161 8.37 4.59 -13.13
C TYR A 161 9.00 3.23 -12.73
N GLY A 162 9.18 2.37 -13.75
CA GLY A 162 9.63 0.97 -13.74
C GLY A 162 8.77 0.14 -14.72
N PRO A 163 9.33 -0.63 -15.68
CA PRO A 163 8.56 -1.19 -16.79
C PRO A 163 7.62 -2.31 -16.33
N LYS A 164 6.57 -2.54 -17.14
CA LYS A 164 5.76 -3.76 -17.10
C LYS A 164 6.63 -5.01 -17.29
#